data_AF-A0A1I6M214-F1
#
_entry.id   AF-A0A1I6M214-F1
#
_cell.length_a   1.000
_cell.length_b   1.000
_cell.length_c   1.000
_cell.angle_alpha   90.00
_cell.angle_beta   90.00
_cell.angle_gamma   90.00
#
_symmetry.space_group_name_H-M   'P 1'
#
loop_
_entity.id
_entity.type
_entity.pdbx_description
1 polymer ?
#
loop_
_entity_poly.entity_id
_entity_poly.type
_entity_poly.pdbx_seq_one_letter_code
_entity_poly.pdbx_strand_id
1 'polypeptide(L)'
;MKIGTYQIGRYHAIIKKFYEDGSHDYETSFSDQADLMESVYAIKSCIGTLVGTATDNPKVLTNMTIIRGKENIENELRGQGIDEKSEV
;
A
#
# COMPACT_ATOMS: atom_id res chain seq x y z
N MET A 1 15.35 -13.06 -4.70
CA MET A 1 15.52 -13.44 -6.14
C MET A 1 14.25 -13.03 -6.88
N LYS A 2 14.34 -12.38 -8.05
CA LYS A 2 13.16 -12.01 -8.86
C LYS A 2 13.07 -12.92 -10.10
N ILE A 3 11.88 -13.43 -10.39
CA ILE A 3 11.55 -14.17 -11.62
C ILE A 3 10.35 -13.47 -12.26
N GLY A 4 10.57 -12.72 -13.35
CA GLY A 4 9.53 -11.86 -13.93
C GLY A 4 9.10 -10.75 -12.94
N THR A 5 7.79 -10.58 -12.73
CA THR A 5 7.25 -9.67 -11.70
C THR A 5 7.25 -10.30 -10.29
N TYR A 6 7.58 -11.58 -10.18
CA TYR A 6 7.53 -12.32 -8.93
C TYR A 6 8.85 -12.17 -8.15
N GLN A 7 8.76 -11.78 -6.88
CA GLN A 7 9.91 -11.72 -5.98
C GLN A 7 9.81 -12.84 -4.95
N ILE A 8 10.67 -13.85 -5.09
CA ILE A 8 10.86 -14.93 -4.11
C ILE A 8 11.27 -14.30 -2.78
N GLY A 9 10.46 -14.54 -1.74
CA GLY A 9 10.68 -14.07 -0.37
C GLY A 9 9.86 -12.84 0.05
N ARG A 10 8.90 -12.37 -0.75
CA ARG A 10 7.94 -11.33 -0.31
C ARG A 10 6.58 -11.93 0.02
N TYR A 11 6.04 -11.56 1.18
CA TYR A 11 4.67 -11.88 1.55
C TYR A 11 3.71 -11.12 0.61
N HIS A 12 2.71 -11.80 0.06
CA HIS A 12 1.81 -11.21 -0.93
C HIS A 12 0.70 -10.40 -0.24
N ALA A 13 1.10 -9.27 0.35
CA ALA A 13 0.21 -8.28 0.91
C ALA A 13 0.71 -6.87 0.62
N ILE A 14 -0.23 -5.93 0.50
CA ILE A 14 0.05 -4.50 0.52
C ILE A 14 -0.87 -3.83 1.55
N ILE A 15 -0.41 -2.75 2.15
CA ILE A 15 -1.25 -1.87 2.97
C ILE A 15 -1.54 -0.63 2.14
N LYS A 16 -2.83 -0.33 1.93
CA LYS A 16 -3.29 0.92 1.35
C LYS A 16 -3.60 1.91 2.47
N LYS A 17 -2.92 3.06 2.48
CA LYS A 17 -3.09 4.15 3.44
C LYS A 17 -3.91 5.24 2.80
N PHE A 18 -4.93 5.73 3.48
CA PHE A 18 -5.78 6.82 3.02
C PHE A 18 -5.53 8.07 3.86
N TYR A 19 -5.52 9.22 3.21
CA TYR A 19 -5.26 10.50 3.86
C TYR A 19 -6.47 11.44 3.75
N GLU A 20 -6.47 12.48 4.58
CA GLU A 20 -7.55 13.45 4.66
C GLU A 20 -7.75 14.25 3.36
N ASP A 21 -6.68 14.47 2.60
CA ASP A 21 -6.70 15.13 1.29
C ASP A 21 -7.29 14.26 0.16
N GLY A 22 -7.75 13.06 0.48
CA GLY A 22 -8.30 12.09 -0.48
C GLY A 22 -7.24 11.28 -1.23
N SER A 23 -5.95 11.53 -1.00
CA SER A 23 -4.87 10.73 -1.57
C SER A 23 -4.71 9.39 -0.85
N HIS A 24 -4.00 8.47 -1.49
CA HIS A 24 -3.62 7.19 -0.89
C HIS A 24 -2.22 6.76 -1.30
N ASP A 25 -1.56 6.00 -0.43
CA ASP A 25 -0.24 5.40 -0.68
C ASP A 25 -0.26 3.90 -0.40
N TYR A 26 0.73 3.20 -0.95
CA TYR A 26 0.94 1.78 -0.70
C TYR A 26 2.21 1.50 0.09
N GLU A 27 2.11 0.55 1.01
CA GLU A 27 3.25 -0.07 1.68
C GLU A 27 3.33 -1.53 1.28
N THR A 28 4.52 -1.97 0.85
CA THR A 28 4.75 -3.30 0.24
C THR A 28 5.95 -4.03 0.84
N SER A 29 6.52 -3.48 1.91
CA SER A 29 7.79 -3.93 2.51
C SER A 29 7.52 -4.91 3.65
N PHE A 30 6.98 -6.09 3.33
CA PHE A 30 6.72 -7.14 4.32
C PHE A 30 7.43 -8.44 3.96
N SER A 31 8.16 -8.97 4.92
CA SER A 31 8.93 -10.21 4.82
C SER A 31 8.04 -11.43 5.10
N ASP A 32 7.16 -11.30 6.08
CA ASP A 32 6.22 -12.35 6.50
C ASP A 32 4.94 -11.75 7.13
N GLN A 33 4.10 -12.62 7.70
CA GLN A 33 2.84 -12.21 8.31
C GLN A 33 3.05 -11.43 9.63
N ALA A 34 4.08 -11.73 10.42
CA ALA A 34 4.33 -11.02 11.67
C ALA A 34 4.77 -9.58 11.38
N ASP A 35 5.71 -9.42 10.44
CA ASP A 35 6.18 -8.13 9.93
C ASP A 35 5.01 -7.26 9.41
N LEU A 36 4.12 -7.87 8.59
CA LEU A 36 2.89 -7.20 8.16
C LEU A 36 2.04 -6.72 9.34
N MET A 37 1.83 -7.57 10.35
CA MET A 37 0.99 -7.22 11.49
C MET A 37 1.60 -6.11 12.33
N GLU A 38 2.92 -6.12 12.55
CA GLU A 38 3.62 -5.02 13.25
C GLU A 38 3.44 -3.69 12.53
N SER A 39 3.60 -3.66 11.21
CA SER A 39 3.30 -2.46 10.40
C SER A 39 1.84 -2.04 10.52
N VAL A 40 0.88 -2.98 10.46
CA VAL A 40 -0.54 -2.69 10.63
C VAL A 40 -0.83 -2.05 11.98
N TYR A 41 -0.24 -2.55 13.07
CA TYR A 41 -0.42 -1.99 14.39
C TYR A 41 0.15 -0.57 14.48
N ALA A 42 1.37 -0.37 13.98
CA ALA A 42 1.99 0.95 13.96
C ALA A 42 1.17 1.98 13.17
N ILE A 43 0.72 1.61 11.97
CA ILE A 43 -0.08 2.50 11.11
C ILE A 43 -1.44 2.80 11.77
N LYS A 44 -2.10 1.80 12.37
CA LYS A 44 -3.36 2.02 13.10
C LYS A 44 -3.21 3.02 14.24
N SER A 45 -2.11 2.97 14.98
CA SER A 45 -1.83 3.93 16.05
C SER A 45 -1.62 5.37 15.53
N CYS A 46 -1.34 5.55 14.24
CA CYS A 46 -1.20 6.85 13.59
C CYS A 46 -2.50 7.37 12.95
N ILE A 47 -3.61 6.62 12.96
CA ILE A 47 -4.88 7.10 12.40
C ILE A 47 -5.36 8.33 13.17
N GLY A 48 -5.75 9.38 12.44
CA GLY A 48 -6.12 10.69 12.98
C GLY A 48 -4.94 11.60 13.30
N THR A 49 -3.70 11.19 12.98
CA THR A 49 -2.49 11.96 13.25
C THR A 49 -1.80 12.40 11.96
N LEU A 50 -1.02 13.49 12.05
CA LEU A 50 -0.20 14.00 10.97
C LEU A 50 1.07 13.12 10.83
N VAL A 51 1.20 12.44 9.70
CA VAL A 51 2.34 11.58 9.35
C VAL A 51 3.17 12.20 8.22
N GLY A 52 4.38 11.67 7.98
CA GLY A 52 5.27 12.19 6.93
C GLY A 52 5.87 13.55 7.26
N THR A 53 5.97 13.89 8.55
CA THR A 53 6.53 15.16 9.05
C THR A 53 8.00 15.36 8.73
N ALA A 54 8.71 14.29 8.36
CA ALA A 54 10.08 14.32 7.85
C ALA A 54 10.15 14.53 6.33
N THR A 55 9.02 14.81 5.67
CA THR A 55 8.93 15.09 4.22
C THR A 55 8.33 16.48 4.00
N ASP A 56 8.44 17.01 2.79
CA ASP A 56 7.85 18.31 2.42
C ASP A 56 6.31 18.29 2.33
N ASN A 57 5.68 17.11 2.49
CA ASN A 57 4.24 16.94 2.33
C ASN A 57 3.63 16.08 3.46
N PRO A 58 3.57 16.61 4.69
CA PRO A 58 2.93 15.92 5.80
C PRO A 58 1.41 15.81 5.58
N LYS A 59 0.82 14.67 5.94
CA LYS A 59 -0.60 14.38 5.70
C LYS A 59 -1.25 13.70 6.90
N VAL A 60 -2.53 13.97 7.13
CA VAL A 60 -3.29 13.29 8.18
C VAL A 60 -3.73 11.93 7.65
N LEU A 61 -3.32 10.86 8.32
CA LEU A 61 -3.74 9.49 8.00
C LEU A 61 -5.17 9.28 8.50
N THR A 62 -6.11 8.94 7.63
CA THR A 62 -7.53 8.78 7.99
C THR A 62 -7.96 7.32 8.08
N ASN A 63 -7.39 6.44 7.25
CA ASN A 63 -7.75 5.03 7.25
C ASN A 63 -6.65 4.16 6.64
N MET A 64 -6.76 2.85 6.83
CA MET A 64 -5.94 1.87 6.12
C MET A 64 -6.72 0.59 5.79
N THR A 65 -6.34 -0.05 4.68
CA THR A 65 -6.86 -1.36 4.27
C THR A 65 -5.72 -2.30 3.93
N ILE A 66 -5.86 -3.57 4.28
CA ILE A 66 -4.91 -4.62 3.94
C ILE A 66 -5.45 -5.39 2.74
N ILE A 67 -4.66 -5.48 1.68
CA ILE A 67 -5.00 -6.25 0.48
C ILE A 67 -4.04 -7.44 0.42
N ARG A 68 -4.59 -8.65 0.43
CA ARG A 68 -3.83 -9.90 0.47
C ARG A 68 -4.11 -10.74 -0.77
N GLY A 69 -3.10 -11.49 -1.18
CA GLY A 69 -3.16 -12.36 -2.34
C GLY A 69 -2.78 -11.62 -3.62
N LYS A 70 -2.02 -12.31 -4.48
CA LYS A 70 -1.49 -11.76 -5.72
C LYS A 70 -2.59 -11.17 -6.60
N GLU A 71 -3.69 -11.90 -6.82
CA GLU A 71 -4.77 -11.48 -7.70
C GLU A 71 -5.48 -10.21 -7.22
N ASN A 72 -5.73 -10.10 -5.91
CA ASN A 72 -6.36 -8.91 -5.34
C ASN A 72 -5.45 -7.68 -5.44
N ILE A 73 -4.14 -7.87 -5.23
CA ILE A 73 -3.13 -6.82 -5.40
C ILE A 73 -3.08 -6.37 -6.87
N GLU A 74 -3.02 -7.32 -7.81
CA GLU A 74 -3.01 -7.00 -9.24
C GLU A 74 -4.30 -6.29 -9.66
N ASN A 75 -5.46 -6.70 -9.16
CA ASN A 75 -6.74 -6.04 -9.44
C ASN A 75 -6.82 -4.62 -8.88
N GLU A 76 -6.36 -4.39 -7.64
CA GLU A 76 -6.30 -3.05 -7.05
C GLU A 76 -5.41 -2.11 -7.86
N LEU A 77 -4.21 -2.58 -8.24
CA LEU A 77 -3.25 -1.78 -8.98
C LEU A 77 -3.70 -1.53 -10.42
N ARG A 78 -4.34 -2.52 -11.07
CA ARG A 78 -4.98 -2.34 -12.39
C ARG A 78 -6.18 -1.40 -12.35
N GLY A 79 -6.93 -1.40 -11.25
CA GLY A 79 -8.02 -0.44 -11.04
C GLY A 79 -7.54 1.01 -10.90
N GLN A 80 -6.22 1.24 -10.74
CA GLN A 80 -5.61 2.55 -10.54
C GLN A 80 -4.72 3.02 -11.69
N GLY A 81 -4.54 2.18 -12.72
CA GLY A 81 -4.03 2.50 -14.04
C GLY A 81 -4.32 1.30 -14.94
N ILE A 82 -4.94 1.41 -16.12
CA ILE A 82 -4.73 2.41 -17.17
C ILE A 82 -6.02 2.55 -17.99
N ASP A 83 -6.50 3.78 -18.21
CA ASP A 83 -7.31 4.11 -19.40
C ASP A 83 -6.35 4.09 -20.61
N GLU A 84 -5.95 2.88 -21.02
CA GLU A 84 -5.06 2.66 -22.17
C GLU A 84 -5.92 2.43 -23.42
N LYS A 85 -6.87 3.33 -23.66
CA LYS A 85 -7.58 3.43 -24.94
C LYS A 85 -7.43 4.84 -25.51
N SER A 86 -6.20 5.18 -25.84
CA SER A 86 -5.91 6.20 -26.84
C SER A 86 -4.85 5.64 -27.80
N GLU A 87 -5.24 4.65 -28.59
CA GLU A 87 -4.73 4.36 -29.93
C GLU A 87 -5.61 3.26 -30.54
N VAL A 88 -6.66 3.64 -31.27
CA VAL A 88 -6.85 3.54 -32.74
C VAL A 88 -8.14 4.27 -33.09
#